data_AF-A0A5A7VJI0-F1
#
_entry.id   AF-A0A5A7VJI0-F1
#
_cell.length_a   1.000
_cell.length_b   1.000
_cell.length_c   1.000
_cell.angle_alpha   90.00
_cell.angle_beta   90.00
_cell.angle_gamma   90.00
#
_symmetry.space_group_name_H-M   'P 1'
#
loop_
_entity.id
_entity.type
_entity.pdbx_description
1 polymer ?
#
loop_
_entity_poly.entity_id
_entity_poly.type
_entity_poly.pdbx_seq_one_letter_code
_entity_poly.pdbx_strand_id
1 'polypeptide(L)' 'MDETINLRSSLSRAHLCGNFSCSDEELIDAVRATHSTEVGVVGLYLATRYALESFDVPNAG' A
#
# COMPACT_ATOMS: atom_id res chain seq x y z
N MET A 1 16.34 0.90 10.24
CA MET A 1 16.19 2.19 9.52
C MET A 1 14.71 2.33 9.27
N ASP A 2 14.07 3.30 9.91
CA ASP A 2 12.63 3.49 9.79
C ASP A 2 12.37 4.35 8.55
N GLU A 3 12.11 3.69 7.42
CA GLU A 3 11.84 4.39 6.17
C GLU A 3 10.41 4.93 6.21
N THR A 4 10.26 6.24 6.05
CA THR A 4 8.96 6.92 6.10
C THR A 4 8.52 7.39 4.71
N ILE A 5 7.24 7.21 4.42
CA ILE A 5 6.56 7.64 3.21
C ILE A 5 6.41 9.16 3.21
N ASN A 6 6.98 9.81 2.20
CA ASN A 6 6.74 11.23 1.96
C ASN A 6 5.61 11.41 0.93
N LEU A 7 4.38 11.55 1.41
CA LEU A 7 3.19 11.75 0.57
C LEU A 7 3.22 13.02 -0.31
N ARG A 8 4.08 13.99 0.00
CA ARG A 8 4.23 15.21 -0.81
C ARG A 8 5.20 15.04 -1.96
N SER A 9 6.05 14.01 -1.93
CA SER A 9 7.01 13.72 -2.99
C SER A 9 6.42 12.73 -3.98
N SER A 10 6.08 13.20 -5.18
CA SER A 10 5.58 12.35 -6.27
C SER A 10 6.55 11.21 -6.60
N LEU A 11 7.86 11.44 -6.46
CA LEU A 11 8.90 10.43 -6.65
C LEU A 11 8.86 9.33 -5.59
N SER A 12 8.67 9.71 -4.32
CA SER A 12 8.56 8.75 -3.22
C SER A 12 7.32 7.88 -3.38
N ARG A 13 6.18 8.48 -3.73
CA ARG A 13 4.94 7.75 -3.99
C ARG A 13 5.09 6.81 -5.18
N ALA A 14 5.60 7.29 -6.33
CA ALA A 14 5.81 6.45 -7.51
C ALA A 14 6.76 5.27 -7.24
N HIS A 15 7.81 5.48 -6.44
CA HIS A 15 8.71 4.40 -6.03
C HIS A 15 8.01 3.33 -5.19
N LEU A 16 7.25 3.75 -4.18
CA LEU A 16 6.51 2.85 -3.29
C LEU A 16 5.39 2.12 -4.03
N CYS A 17 4.62 2.85 -4.85
CA CYS A 17 3.60 2.29 -5.73
C CYS A 17 4.19 1.26 -6.70
N GLY A 18 5.37 1.51 -7.25
CA GLY A 18 6.08 0.53 -8.07
C GLY A 18 6.49 -0.73 -7.30
N ASN A 19 6.83 -0.60 -6.01
CA ASN A 19 7.25 -1.72 -5.18
C ASN A 19 6.07 -2.56 -4.68
N PHE A 20 4.97 -1.91 -4.30
CA PHE A 20 3.76 -2.57 -3.78
C PHE A 20 2.72 -2.87 -4.87
N SER A 21 2.99 -2.48 -6.12
CA SER A 21 2.04 -2.57 -7.24
C SER A 21 0.67 -1.93 -6.93
N CYS A 22 0.68 -0.82 -6.19
CA CYS A 22 -0.51 -0.07 -5.79
C CYS A 22 -0.58 1.29 -6.50
N SER A 23 -1.76 1.92 -6.51
CA SER A 23 -1.96 3.28 -7.01
C SER A 23 -1.61 4.33 -5.94
N ASP A 24 -1.35 5.60 -6.33
CA ASP A 24 -1.15 6.70 -5.37
C ASP A 24 -2.33 6.85 -4.39
N GLU A 25 -3.56 6.64 -4.87
CA GLU A 25 -4.77 6.68 -4.05
C GLU A 25 -4.79 5.55 -3.01
N GLU A 26 -4.41 4.33 -3.40
CA GLU A 26 -4.33 3.18 -2.50
C GLU A 26 -3.22 3.36 -1.46
N LEU A 27 -2.11 3.98 -1.83
CA LEU A 27 -1.04 4.32 -0.90
C LEU A 27 -1.52 5.35 0.14
N ILE A 28 -2.26 6.38 -0.28
CA ILE A 28 -2.83 7.39 0.62
C ILE A 28 -3.88 6.75 1.54
N ASP A 29 -4.73 5.89 0.99
CA ASP A 29 -5.75 5.15 1.74
C ASP A 29 -5.10 4.25 2.81
N ALA A 30 -4.05 3.51 2.44
CA ALA A 30 -3.30 2.66 3.35
C ALA A 30 -2.60 3.45 4.47
N VAL A 31 -2.00 4.61 4.17
CA VAL A 31 -1.45 5.51 5.21
C VAL A 31 -2.54 5.99 6.16
N ARG A 32 -3.74 6.30 5.65
CA ARG A 32 -4.87 6.72 6.47
C ARG A 32 -5.41 5.59 7.33
N ALA A 33 -5.58 4.39 6.77
CA ALA A 33 -6.09 3.21 7.46
C ALA A 33 -5.15 2.75 8.59
N THR A 34 -3.85 2.82 8.35
CA THR A 34 -2.82 2.43 9.33
C THR A 34 -2.45 3.54 10.32
N HIS A 35 -2.85 4.78 10.05
CA HIS A 35 -2.40 5.98 10.76
C HIS A 35 -0.86 6.09 10.86
N SER A 36 -0.14 5.48 9.91
CA SER A 36 1.32 5.45 9.90
C SER A 36 1.87 5.80 8.53
N THR A 37 2.99 6.51 8.52
CA THR A 37 3.79 6.74 7.32
C THR A 37 4.98 5.79 7.24
N GLU A 38 5.10 4.82 8.12
CA GLU A 38 6.19 3.84 8.06
C GLU A 38 5.97 2.90 6.86
N VAL A 39 6.97 2.79 6.00
CA VAL A 39 6.90 1.97 4.76
C VAL A 39 6.59 0.52 5.10
N GLY A 40 7.14 -0.02 6.20
CA GLY A 40 6.87 -1.38 6.65
C GLY A 40 5.40 -1.61 7.00
N VAL A 41 4.80 -0.72 7.79
CA VAL A 41 3.39 -0.82 8.21
C VAL A 41 2.44 -0.70 7.01
N VAL A 42 2.66 0.30 6.17
CA VAL A 42 1.80 0.55 5.00
C VAL A 42 1.96 -0.54 3.95
N GLY A 43 3.20 -0.99 3.71
CA GLY A 43 3.49 -2.09 2.82
C GLY A 43 2.85 -3.41 3.28
N LEU A 44 2.90 -3.70 4.58
CA LEU A 44 2.25 -4.88 5.14
C LEU A 44 0.72 -4.82 4.99
N TYR A 45 0.11 -3.65 5.20
CA TYR A 45 -1.32 -3.45 5.00
C TYR A 45 -1.72 -3.70 3.54
N LEU A 46 -1.01 -3.10 2.58
CA LEU A 46 -1.26 -3.29 1.15
C LEU A 46 -1.10 -4.76 0.74
N ALA A 47 0.00 -5.41 1.15
CA ALA A 47 0.23 -6.82 0.86
C ALA A 47 -0.87 -7.72 1.43
N THR A 48 -1.32 -7.44 2.66
CA THR A 48 -2.42 -8.19 3.30
C THR A 48 -3.74 -7.98 2.57
N ARG A 49 -4.04 -6.73 2.20
CA ARG A 49 -5.26 -6.38 1.46
C ARG A 49 -5.31 -7.10 0.11
N TYR A 50 -4.24 -7.04 -0.68
CA TYR A 50 -4.18 -7.74 -1.97
C TYR A 50 -4.19 -9.25 -1.84
N ALA A 51 -3.57 -9.80 -0.78
CA ALA A 51 -3.68 -11.22 -0.50
C ALA A 51 -5.16 -11.60 -0.28
N LEU A 52 -5.88 -10.87 0.58
CA LEU A 52 -7.30 -11.10 0.85
C LEU A 52 -8.18 -10.93 -0.39
N GLU A 53 -7.95 -9.89 -1.20
CA GLU A 53 -8.66 -9.68 -2.46
C GLU A 53 -8.37 -10.79 -3.49
N SER A 54 -7.15 -11.35 -3.48
CA SER A 54 -6.80 -12.51 -4.30
C SER A 54 -7.52 -13.79 -3.84
N PHE A 55 -7.92 -13.89 -2.57
CA PHE A 55 -8.74 -15.00 -2.08
C PHE A 55 -10.24 -14.79 -2.34
N ASP A 56 -10.68 -13.54 -2.48
CA ASP A 56 -12.08 -13.16 -2.74
C ASP A 56 -12.45 -13.18 -4.23
N VAL A 57 -11.67 -13.83 -5.10
CA VAL A 57 -12.16 -14.19 -6.44
C VAL A 57 -13.27 -15.21 -6.24
N PRO A 58 -14.56 -14.87 -6.42
CA PRO A 58 -15.61 -15.85 -6.28
C PRO A 58 -15.38 -16.84 -7.41
N ASN A 59 -15.25 -18.10 -7.03
CA ASN A 59 -15.38 -19.22 -7.93
C ASN A 59 -16.84 -19.20 -8.44
N ALA A 60 -17.12 -18.33 -9.43
CA ALA A 60 -18.36 -18.33 -10.17
C ALA A 60 -18.25 -19.48 -11.17
N GLY A 61 -18.60 -20.67 -10.69
CA GLY A 61 -18.85 -21.85 -11.51
C GLY A 61 -20.12 -21.72 -12.35
#